data_AF-A0A8T4CJC6-F1
#
_entry.id   AF-A0A8T4CJC6-F1
#
_cell.length_a   1.000
_cell.length_b   1.000
_cell.length_c   1.000
_cell.angle_alpha   90.00
_cell.angle_beta   90.00
_cell.angle_gamma   90.00
#
_symmetry.space_group_name_H-M   'P 1'
#
loop_
_entity.id
_entity.type
_entity.pdbx_description
1 polymer ?
#
loop_
_entity_poly.entity_id
_entity_poly.type
_entity_poly.pdbx_seq_one_letter_code
_entity_poly.pdbx_strand_id
1 'polypeptide(L)'
;KTHGLRTFVHGEDSTRADWDFEKKLINAVAQAGAECYRVCDTVGIGLSDPNAPLPNGIPAKVKAIKKETGIRSIEIHAHDDFGNAVENTMAAIRAASGLWDDIYASTTFLGIGERAGNAETEKVLLNLYLQYGVKKFEGKTGNLKQAADFIGKATGYVVPPNKAIVGDYGFAHESGIHTHGVLSNPWTYEPYPPELVGNTRRLTIGKQSGKGIIKHKITEITGKTPTEQALMTVVEKIKEIYANGRRASLKEEEFKKLLLTLKLF
;
A
#
# COMPACT_ATOMS: atom_id res chain seq x y z
N LYS A 1 -29.52 1.00 -20.49
CA LYS A 1 -29.31 2.15 -21.42
C LYS A 1 -30.50 3.10 -21.55
N THR A 2 -31.74 2.62 -21.67
CA THR A 2 -32.95 3.47 -21.85
C THR A 2 -33.18 4.54 -20.77
N HIS A 3 -32.58 4.37 -19.59
CA HIS A 3 -32.66 5.31 -18.47
C HIS A 3 -31.52 6.35 -18.43
N GLY A 4 -30.68 6.45 -19.48
CA GLY A 4 -29.58 7.43 -19.52
C GLY A 4 -28.37 7.13 -18.60
N LEU A 5 -28.35 5.97 -17.95
CA LEU A 5 -27.25 5.54 -17.08
C LEU A 5 -26.16 4.79 -17.83
N ARG A 6 -24.91 4.96 -17.39
CA ARG A 6 -23.77 4.13 -17.83
C ARG A 6 -23.94 2.71 -17.30
N THR A 7 -23.62 1.71 -18.12
CA THR A 7 -23.82 0.29 -17.77
C THR A 7 -22.49 -0.45 -17.79
N PHE A 8 -22.11 -0.98 -16.63
CA PHE A 8 -20.93 -1.80 -16.42
C PHE A 8 -21.41 -3.23 -16.21
N VAL A 9 -20.74 -4.20 -16.83
CA VAL A 9 -21.07 -5.63 -16.70
C VAL A 9 -19.93 -6.36 -16.02
N HIS A 10 -20.26 -7.17 -15.03
CA HIS A 10 -19.29 -7.91 -14.24
C HIS A 10 -19.17 -9.34 -14.77
N GLY A 11 -18.00 -9.68 -15.30
CA GLY A 11 -17.60 -11.05 -15.59
C GLY A 11 -17.16 -11.72 -14.30
N GLU A 12 -18.13 -12.14 -13.48
CA GLU A 12 -17.83 -12.87 -12.25
C GLU A 12 -17.02 -14.13 -12.58
N ASP A 13 -15.90 -14.30 -11.88
CA ASP A 13 -14.99 -15.45 -12.02
C ASP A 13 -14.36 -15.62 -13.42
N SER A 14 -14.18 -14.51 -14.14
CA SER A 14 -13.50 -14.45 -15.45
C SER A 14 -12.16 -15.18 -15.49
N THR A 15 -11.42 -15.25 -14.37
CA THR A 15 -10.11 -15.94 -14.31
C THR A 15 -10.21 -17.46 -14.32
N ARG A 16 -11.41 -18.04 -14.18
CA ARG A 16 -11.67 -19.49 -14.30
C ARG A 16 -12.69 -19.84 -15.38
N ALA A 17 -13.34 -18.84 -15.97
CA ALA A 17 -14.37 -19.02 -16.97
C ALA A 17 -13.84 -19.71 -18.24
N ASP A 18 -14.67 -20.60 -18.81
CA ASP A 18 -14.48 -21.10 -20.16
C ASP A 18 -14.52 -19.93 -21.16
N TRP A 19 -13.52 -19.85 -22.03
CA TRP A 19 -13.37 -18.70 -22.93
C TRP A 19 -14.47 -18.63 -24.00
N ASP A 20 -14.98 -19.77 -24.47
CA ASP A 20 -16.06 -19.78 -25.46
C ASP A 20 -17.39 -19.30 -24.87
N PHE A 21 -17.65 -19.62 -23.60
CA PHE A 21 -18.77 -19.04 -22.86
C PHE A 21 -18.59 -17.54 -22.62
N GLU A 22 -17.43 -17.12 -22.12
CA GLU A 22 -17.19 -15.71 -21.77
C GLU A 22 -17.30 -14.80 -23.01
N LYS A 23 -16.80 -15.22 -24.18
CA LYS A 23 -16.98 -14.49 -25.45
C LYS A 23 -18.45 -14.27 -25.79
N LYS A 24 -19.30 -15.29 -25.63
CA LYS A 24 -20.75 -15.18 -25.88
C LYS A 24 -21.37 -14.13 -24.96
N LEU A 25 -21.00 -14.15 -23.68
CA LEU A 25 -21.45 -13.16 -22.70
C LEU A 25 -21.00 -11.74 -23.09
N ILE A 26 -19.71 -11.56 -23.37
CA ILE A 26 -19.11 -10.27 -23.75
C ILE A 26 -19.83 -9.68 -24.97
N ASN A 27 -20.06 -10.47 -26.01
CA ASN A 27 -20.74 -10.01 -27.21
C ASN A 27 -22.22 -9.68 -26.97
N ALA A 28 -22.92 -10.51 -26.20
CA ALA A 28 -24.32 -10.25 -25.85
C ALA A 28 -24.46 -8.93 -25.09
N VAL A 29 -23.57 -8.64 -24.13
CA VAL A 29 -23.64 -7.39 -23.38
C VAL A 29 -23.15 -6.18 -24.15
N ALA A 30 -22.21 -6.35 -25.09
CA ALA A 30 -21.83 -5.31 -26.02
C ALA A 30 -23.02 -4.90 -26.91
N GLN A 31 -23.77 -5.86 -27.44
CA GLN A 31 -25.00 -5.62 -28.23
C GLN A 31 -26.10 -4.96 -27.38
N ALA A 32 -26.20 -5.31 -26.10
CA ALA A 32 -27.10 -4.65 -25.15
C ALA A 32 -26.64 -3.23 -24.76
N GLY A 33 -25.46 -2.79 -25.20
CA GLY A 33 -24.92 -1.46 -24.99
C GLY A 33 -24.10 -1.28 -23.71
N ALA A 34 -23.46 -2.33 -23.19
CA ALA A 34 -22.50 -2.17 -22.10
C ALA A 34 -21.36 -1.21 -22.50
N GLU A 35 -20.97 -0.33 -21.56
CA GLU A 35 -19.87 0.62 -21.77
C GLU A 35 -18.54 0.10 -21.22
N CYS A 36 -18.61 -0.80 -20.23
CA CYS A 36 -17.45 -1.37 -19.57
C CYS A 36 -17.69 -2.84 -19.29
N TYR A 37 -16.69 -3.67 -19.56
CA TYR A 37 -16.63 -5.06 -19.10
C TYR A 37 -15.60 -5.18 -17.98
N ARG A 38 -16.01 -5.73 -16.84
CA ARG A 38 -15.15 -5.94 -15.68
C ARG A 38 -14.68 -7.38 -15.62
N VAL A 39 -13.37 -7.58 -15.68
CA VAL A 39 -12.71 -8.85 -15.40
C VAL A 39 -12.65 -9.03 -13.88
N CYS A 40 -13.31 -10.05 -13.35
CA CYS A 40 -13.23 -10.37 -11.92
C CYS A 40 -12.31 -11.58 -11.69
N ASP A 41 -11.21 -11.36 -10.96
CA ASP A 41 -10.43 -12.43 -10.34
C ASP A 41 -11.02 -12.75 -8.97
N THR A 42 -12.20 -13.38 -9.00
CA THR A 42 -13.08 -13.55 -7.82
C THR A 42 -12.43 -14.29 -6.66
N VAL A 43 -11.54 -15.24 -6.97
CA VAL A 43 -10.84 -16.08 -5.99
C VAL A 43 -9.33 -15.84 -5.92
N GLY A 44 -8.85 -14.75 -6.53
CA GLY A 44 -7.46 -14.29 -6.40
C GLY A 44 -6.40 -15.16 -7.08
N ILE A 45 -6.77 -15.95 -8.10
CA ILE A 45 -5.85 -16.88 -8.80
C ILE A 45 -5.24 -16.31 -10.09
N GLY A 46 -5.54 -15.06 -10.41
CA GLY A 46 -5.04 -14.37 -11.59
C GLY A 46 -3.52 -14.35 -11.61
N LEU A 47 -2.96 -14.43 -12.81
CA LEU A 47 -1.53 -14.40 -13.05
C LEU A 47 -1.15 -13.12 -13.78
N SER A 48 -0.21 -12.36 -13.21
CA SER A 48 0.32 -11.11 -13.78
C SER A 48 1.37 -11.33 -14.86
N ASP A 49 1.90 -12.56 -15.01
CA ASP A 49 2.88 -12.93 -16.03
C ASP A 49 2.34 -12.63 -17.43
N PRO A 50 3.06 -11.83 -18.26
CA PRO A 50 2.69 -11.57 -19.65
C PRO A 50 2.49 -12.81 -20.53
N ASN A 51 3.10 -13.95 -20.16
CA ASN A 51 3.02 -15.22 -20.87
C ASN A 51 1.97 -16.19 -20.29
N ALA A 52 1.32 -15.84 -19.18
CA ALA A 52 0.27 -16.69 -18.62
C ALA A 52 -0.90 -16.83 -19.60
N PRO A 53 -1.36 -18.06 -19.87
CA PRO A 53 -2.45 -18.31 -20.82
C PRO A 53 -3.81 -17.95 -20.22
N LEU A 54 -4.86 -17.98 -21.06
CA LEU A 54 -6.24 -17.96 -20.58
C LEU A 54 -6.56 -19.23 -19.77
N PRO A 55 -7.53 -19.18 -18.83
CA PRO A 55 -8.33 -18.00 -18.48
C PRO A 55 -7.73 -17.10 -17.39
N ASN A 56 -6.74 -17.56 -16.62
CA ASN A 56 -6.24 -16.85 -15.45
C ASN A 56 -5.10 -15.84 -15.73
N GLY A 57 -4.48 -15.88 -16.91
CA GLY A 57 -3.51 -14.87 -17.34
C GLY A 57 -4.18 -13.51 -17.54
N ILE A 58 -3.96 -12.57 -16.62
CA ILE A 58 -4.62 -11.26 -16.61
C ILE A 58 -4.27 -10.44 -17.87
N PRO A 59 -2.99 -10.31 -18.29
CA PRO A 59 -2.66 -9.59 -19.52
C PRO A 59 -3.26 -10.24 -20.78
N ALA A 60 -3.28 -11.58 -20.83
CA ALA A 60 -3.87 -12.33 -21.94
C ALA A 60 -5.39 -12.09 -22.02
N LYS A 61 -6.08 -12.13 -20.87
CA LYS A 61 -7.52 -11.86 -20.76
C LYS A 61 -7.88 -10.45 -21.25
N VAL A 62 -7.20 -9.42 -20.74
CA VAL A 62 -7.43 -8.02 -21.16
C VAL A 62 -7.31 -7.84 -22.68
N LYS A 63 -6.28 -8.43 -23.30
CA LYS A 63 -6.05 -8.35 -24.75
C LYS A 63 -7.06 -9.17 -25.55
N ALA A 64 -7.41 -10.36 -25.06
CA ALA A 64 -8.37 -11.25 -25.71
C ALA A 64 -9.76 -10.62 -25.75
N ILE A 65 -10.22 -10.04 -24.64
CA ILE A 65 -11.49 -9.31 -24.58
C ILE A 65 -11.49 -8.15 -25.58
N LYS A 66 -10.43 -7.33 -25.64
CA LYS A 66 -10.37 -6.20 -26.58
C LYS A 66 -10.50 -6.62 -28.04
N LYS A 67 -9.96 -7.79 -28.40
CA LYS A 67 -10.08 -8.35 -29.76
C LYS A 67 -11.49 -8.86 -30.05
N GLU A 68 -12.23 -9.30 -29.03
CA GLU A 68 -13.56 -9.85 -29.16
C GLU A 68 -14.64 -8.77 -29.28
N THR A 69 -14.49 -7.65 -28.56
CA THR A 69 -15.60 -6.72 -28.32
C THR A 69 -15.36 -5.29 -28.78
N GLY A 70 -16.46 -4.62 -29.14
CA GLY A 70 -16.51 -3.16 -29.37
C GLY A 70 -16.73 -2.32 -28.11
N ILE A 71 -16.78 -2.93 -26.91
CA ILE A 71 -16.88 -2.20 -25.64
C ILE A 71 -15.64 -1.29 -25.49
N ARG A 72 -15.87 -0.05 -25.08
CA ARG A 72 -14.82 0.99 -25.02
C ARG A 72 -13.91 0.89 -23.80
N SER A 73 -14.46 0.46 -22.67
CA SER A 73 -13.79 0.49 -21.38
C SER A 73 -13.60 -0.91 -20.81
N ILE A 74 -12.54 -1.09 -20.04
CA ILE A 74 -12.30 -2.29 -19.25
C ILE A 74 -12.12 -1.93 -17.79
N GLU A 75 -12.55 -2.84 -16.93
CA GLU A 75 -12.31 -2.78 -15.49
C GLU A 75 -11.66 -4.07 -15.00
N ILE A 76 -10.79 -3.95 -14.00
CA ILE A 76 -10.25 -5.09 -13.25
C ILE A 76 -10.76 -5.04 -11.80
N HIS A 77 -11.18 -6.18 -11.28
CA HIS A 77 -11.48 -6.41 -9.86
C HIS A 77 -10.72 -7.65 -9.40
N ALA A 78 -9.72 -7.48 -8.54
CA ALA A 78 -8.85 -8.58 -8.10
C ALA A 78 -8.91 -8.80 -6.59
N HIS A 79 -9.11 -10.06 -6.19
CA HIS A 79 -9.01 -10.49 -4.79
C HIS A 79 -7.58 -10.88 -4.41
N ASP A 80 -7.28 -10.80 -3.11
CA ASP A 80 -5.91 -10.88 -2.58
C ASP A 80 -5.58 -12.21 -1.89
N ASP A 81 -6.27 -13.29 -2.21
CA ASP A 81 -6.12 -14.61 -1.56
C ASP A 81 -4.67 -15.15 -1.59
N PHE A 82 -3.89 -14.77 -2.61
CA PHE A 82 -2.45 -15.10 -2.75
C PHE A 82 -1.51 -13.89 -2.57
N GLY A 83 -2.02 -12.73 -2.13
CA GLY A 83 -1.26 -11.49 -1.95
C GLY A 83 -0.90 -10.77 -3.27
N ASN A 84 -1.56 -11.11 -4.37
CA ASN A 84 -1.26 -10.63 -5.71
C ASN A 84 -2.26 -9.60 -6.27
N ALA A 85 -3.26 -9.16 -5.52
CA ALA A 85 -4.34 -8.33 -6.06
C ALA A 85 -3.86 -7.00 -6.63
N VAL A 86 -2.92 -6.34 -5.94
CA VAL A 86 -2.31 -5.10 -6.42
C VAL A 86 -1.54 -5.34 -7.71
N GLU A 87 -0.73 -6.40 -7.77
CA GLU A 87 0.07 -6.70 -8.97
C GLU A 87 -0.80 -7.14 -10.15
N ASN A 88 -1.83 -7.96 -9.93
CA ASN A 88 -2.79 -8.34 -10.96
C ASN A 88 -3.56 -7.11 -11.49
N THR A 89 -3.93 -6.18 -10.60
CA THR A 89 -4.54 -4.90 -10.98
C THR A 89 -3.60 -4.06 -11.84
N MET A 90 -2.33 -3.92 -11.42
CA MET A 90 -1.33 -3.18 -12.19
C MET A 90 -1.03 -3.85 -13.54
N ALA A 91 -0.98 -5.18 -13.59
CA ALA A 91 -0.80 -5.95 -14.83
C ALA A 91 -1.94 -5.74 -15.82
N ALA A 92 -3.20 -5.71 -15.34
CA ALA A 92 -4.36 -5.38 -16.16
C ALA A 92 -4.26 -3.96 -16.73
N ILE A 93 -3.92 -2.97 -15.88
CA ILE A 93 -3.77 -1.58 -16.32
C ILE A 93 -2.66 -1.45 -17.38
N ARG A 94 -1.50 -2.09 -17.17
CA ARG A 94 -0.40 -2.09 -18.15
C ARG A 94 -0.82 -2.73 -19.46
N ALA A 95 -1.50 -3.88 -19.40
CA ALA A 95 -1.98 -4.57 -20.59
C ALA A 95 -3.05 -3.78 -21.34
N ALA A 96 -3.85 -2.97 -20.62
CA ALA A 96 -4.90 -2.16 -21.22
C ALA A 96 -4.41 -0.81 -21.76
N SER A 97 -3.28 -0.31 -21.27
CA SER A 97 -2.70 0.99 -21.66
C SER A 97 -2.44 1.04 -23.17
N GLY A 98 -3.01 2.05 -23.84
CA GLY A 98 -2.92 2.22 -25.30
C GLY A 98 -3.79 1.27 -26.12
N LEU A 99 -4.53 0.34 -25.49
CA LEU A 99 -5.47 -0.57 -26.16
C LEU A 99 -6.95 -0.23 -25.88
N TRP A 100 -7.24 0.29 -24.69
CA TRP A 100 -8.59 0.64 -24.24
C TRP A 100 -8.75 2.15 -24.09
N ASP A 101 -9.98 2.63 -24.33
CA ASP A 101 -10.27 4.07 -24.28
C ASP A 101 -10.26 4.57 -22.84
N ASP A 102 -10.91 3.81 -21.94
CA ASP A 102 -10.88 4.04 -20.50
C ASP A 102 -10.52 2.76 -19.75
N ILE A 103 -9.76 2.92 -18.66
CA ILE A 103 -9.33 1.83 -17.78
C ILE A 103 -9.82 2.15 -16.37
N TYR A 104 -10.57 1.21 -15.79
CA TYR A 104 -11.08 1.28 -14.42
C TYR A 104 -10.40 0.20 -13.57
N ALA A 105 -10.26 0.47 -12.28
CA ALA A 105 -9.77 -0.50 -11.30
C ALA A 105 -10.67 -0.45 -10.07
N SER A 106 -11.34 -1.56 -9.79
CA SER A 106 -12.05 -1.78 -8.54
C SER A 106 -11.03 -2.08 -7.45
N THR A 107 -10.92 -1.17 -6.48
CA THR A 107 -9.99 -1.25 -5.36
C THR A 107 -10.72 -0.86 -4.08
N THR A 108 -10.13 -1.20 -2.94
CA THR A 108 -10.64 -0.81 -1.63
C THR A 108 -9.50 -0.28 -0.77
N PHE A 109 -9.75 0.78 -0.01
CA PHE A 109 -8.76 1.28 0.94
C PHE A 109 -8.41 0.18 1.96
N LEU A 110 -7.13 0.07 2.33
CA LEU A 110 -6.61 -0.98 3.23
C LEU A 110 -6.79 -2.42 2.72
N GLY A 111 -7.28 -2.59 1.49
CA GLY A 111 -7.60 -3.89 0.91
C GLY A 111 -8.85 -4.56 1.47
N ILE A 112 -9.69 -3.87 2.25
CA ILE A 112 -10.85 -4.49 2.92
C ILE A 112 -11.84 -5.08 1.90
N GLY A 113 -12.25 -6.33 2.12
CA GLY A 113 -13.24 -7.02 1.28
C GLY A 113 -13.47 -8.45 1.76
N GLU A 114 -14.08 -9.27 0.92
CA GLU A 114 -14.25 -10.70 1.19
C GLU A 114 -12.90 -11.40 1.40
N ARG A 115 -12.84 -12.31 2.38
CA ARG A 115 -11.68 -13.17 2.70
C ARG A 115 -10.39 -12.36 2.95
N ALA A 116 -9.38 -12.52 2.11
CA ALA A 116 -8.12 -11.78 2.17
C ALA A 116 -8.23 -10.35 1.63
N GLY A 117 -9.37 -10.00 1.01
CA GLY A 117 -9.66 -8.65 0.56
C GLY A 117 -9.42 -8.43 -0.94
N ASN A 118 -9.22 -7.17 -1.30
CA ASN A 118 -9.03 -6.72 -2.69
C ASN A 118 -7.73 -5.93 -2.85
N ALA A 119 -7.42 -5.54 -4.09
CA ALA A 119 -6.35 -4.61 -4.39
C ALA A 119 -6.51 -3.28 -3.62
N GLU A 120 -5.42 -2.86 -2.97
CA GLU A 120 -5.45 -1.69 -2.08
C GLU A 120 -5.37 -0.39 -2.86
N THR A 121 -6.34 0.49 -2.66
CA THR A 121 -6.44 1.77 -3.38
C THR A 121 -5.17 2.60 -3.23
N GLU A 122 -4.65 2.75 -2.02
CA GLU A 122 -3.46 3.55 -1.72
C GLU A 122 -2.20 3.00 -2.41
N LYS A 123 -2.08 1.68 -2.57
CA LYS A 123 -0.94 1.03 -3.23
C LYS A 123 -1.03 1.19 -4.75
N VAL A 124 -2.20 0.92 -5.34
CA VAL A 124 -2.42 1.06 -6.79
C VAL A 124 -2.19 2.51 -7.21
N LEU A 125 -2.74 3.47 -6.45
CA LEU A 125 -2.58 4.89 -6.71
C LEU A 125 -1.11 5.33 -6.67
N LEU A 126 -0.36 4.96 -5.62
CA LEU A 126 1.05 5.34 -5.49
C LEU A 126 1.94 4.68 -6.55
N ASN A 127 1.65 3.43 -6.94
CA ASN A 127 2.35 2.80 -8.05
C ASN A 127 2.12 3.58 -9.35
N LEU A 128 0.87 3.88 -9.70
CA LEU A 128 0.55 4.66 -10.90
C LEU A 128 1.25 6.03 -10.89
N TYR A 129 1.24 6.71 -9.75
CA TYR A 129 1.83 8.05 -9.65
C TYR A 129 3.37 8.02 -9.68
N LEU A 130 4.01 7.26 -8.80
CA LEU A 130 5.46 7.30 -8.61
C LEU A 130 6.23 6.43 -9.62
N GLN A 131 5.69 5.26 -9.98
CA GLN A 131 6.39 4.29 -10.83
C GLN A 131 6.03 4.46 -12.31
N TYR A 132 4.81 4.91 -12.61
CA TYR A 132 4.32 5.07 -13.99
C TYR A 132 4.04 6.52 -14.40
N GLY A 133 4.34 7.50 -13.54
CA GLY A 133 4.25 8.93 -13.87
C GLY A 133 2.83 9.44 -14.13
N VAL A 134 1.79 8.75 -13.66
CA VAL A 134 0.38 9.16 -13.84
C VAL A 134 0.06 10.37 -12.96
N LYS A 135 0.12 11.57 -13.55
CA LYS A 135 -0.04 12.85 -12.84
C LYS A 135 -1.46 13.18 -12.35
N LYS A 136 -2.46 12.34 -12.65
CA LYS A 136 -3.87 12.53 -12.21
C LYS A 136 -3.99 12.72 -10.68
N PHE A 137 -3.05 12.16 -9.93
CA PHE A 137 -3.03 12.13 -8.46
C PHE A 137 -2.04 13.12 -7.83
N GLU A 138 -1.32 13.91 -8.63
CA GLU A 138 -0.38 14.91 -8.13
C GLU A 138 -1.10 15.90 -7.20
N GLY A 139 -0.54 16.11 -6.00
CA GLY A 139 -1.13 16.95 -4.96
C GLY A 139 -2.37 16.37 -4.25
N LYS A 140 -2.75 15.12 -4.51
CA LYS A 140 -3.96 14.48 -3.94
C LYS A 140 -3.67 13.32 -2.98
N THR A 141 -2.40 13.00 -2.73
CA THR A 141 -1.97 11.85 -1.91
C THR A 141 -1.80 12.18 -0.43
N GLY A 142 -1.79 13.46 -0.05
CA GLY A 142 -1.45 13.90 1.31
C GLY A 142 -2.42 13.44 2.41
N ASN A 143 -3.60 12.92 2.08
CA ASN A 143 -4.58 12.45 3.07
C ASN A 143 -4.68 10.92 3.16
N LEU A 144 -3.79 10.17 2.50
CA LEU A 144 -3.90 8.70 2.47
C LEU A 144 -3.78 8.08 3.87
N LYS A 145 -2.81 8.53 4.69
CA LYS A 145 -2.67 8.09 6.08
C LYS A 145 -3.92 8.40 6.91
N GLN A 146 -4.42 9.63 6.84
CA GLN A 146 -5.61 10.05 7.58
C GLN A 146 -6.85 9.25 7.18
N ALA A 147 -7.03 8.98 5.88
CA ALA A 147 -8.12 8.16 5.37
C ALA A 147 -8.03 6.71 5.88
N ALA A 148 -6.83 6.12 5.87
CA ALA A 148 -6.58 4.80 6.44
C ALA A 148 -6.95 4.74 7.94
N ASP A 149 -6.52 5.71 8.73
CA ASP A 149 -6.82 5.77 10.16
C ASP A 149 -8.32 5.96 10.43
N PHE A 150 -8.99 6.80 9.63
CA PHE A 150 -10.43 7.00 9.69
C PHE A 150 -11.19 5.71 9.38
N ILE A 151 -10.85 5.02 8.29
CA ILE A 151 -11.49 3.77 7.88
C ILE A 151 -11.25 2.67 8.91
N GLY A 152 -10.02 2.54 9.42
CA GLY A 152 -9.69 1.59 10.48
C GLY A 152 -10.55 1.82 11.74
N LYS A 153 -10.68 3.08 12.18
CA LYS A 153 -11.54 3.44 13.32
C LYS A 153 -13.02 3.18 13.04
N ALA A 154 -13.51 3.52 11.85
CA ALA A 154 -14.93 3.39 11.50
C ALA A 154 -15.37 1.93 11.34
N THR A 155 -14.47 1.05 10.88
CA THR A 155 -14.76 -0.36 10.61
C THR A 155 -14.34 -1.29 11.75
N GLY A 156 -13.53 -0.81 12.70
CA GLY A 156 -12.88 -1.65 13.70
C GLY A 156 -11.67 -2.43 13.15
N TYR A 157 -11.28 -2.20 11.89
CA TYR A 157 -10.11 -2.82 11.30
C TYR A 157 -8.81 -2.26 11.91
N VAL A 158 -7.98 -3.14 12.45
CA VAL A 158 -6.67 -2.77 13.00
C VAL A 158 -5.67 -2.66 11.85
N VAL A 159 -5.32 -1.42 11.48
CA VAL A 159 -4.29 -1.17 10.45
C VAL A 159 -2.94 -1.71 10.95
N PRO A 160 -2.30 -2.66 10.24
CA PRO A 160 -0.99 -3.14 10.63
C PRO A 160 0.03 -1.99 10.66
N PRO A 161 0.85 -1.85 11.72
CA PRO A 161 1.82 -0.76 11.79
C PRO A 161 2.80 -0.75 10.62
N ASN A 162 3.16 -1.90 10.07
CA ASN A 162 4.05 -2.05 8.92
C ASN A 162 3.31 -2.09 7.57
N LYS A 163 2.04 -1.71 7.51
CA LYS A 163 1.28 -1.64 6.25
C LYS A 163 1.97 -0.67 5.30
N ALA A 164 2.16 -1.08 4.04
CA ALA A 164 2.80 -0.21 3.04
C ALA A 164 2.01 1.10 2.87
N ILE A 165 2.72 2.19 2.56
CA ILE A 165 2.18 3.55 2.38
C ILE A 165 1.64 4.19 3.67
N VAL A 166 0.66 3.56 4.33
CA VAL A 166 -0.16 4.17 5.39
C VAL A 166 0.12 3.63 6.81
N GLY A 167 0.98 2.62 6.94
CA GLY A 167 1.39 2.11 8.25
C GLY A 167 2.28 3.11 9.00
N ASP A 168 2.17 3.13 10.33
CA ASP A 168 2.99 4.00 11.19
C ASP A 168 4.50 3.69 11.07
N TYR A 169 4.84 2.44 10.79
CA TYR A 169 6.22 1.97 10.64
C TYR A 169 6.72 1.99 9.20
N GLY A 170 5.90 2.44 8.24
CA GLY A 170 6.32 2.57 6.84
C GLY A 170 7.51 3.52 6.63
N PHE A 171 7.72 4.45 7.57
CA PHE A 171 8.83 5.41 7.60
C PHE A 171 9.56 5.41 8.96
N ALA A 172 9.55 4.26 9.64
CA ALA A 172 10.26 4.09 10.89
C ALA A 172 11.68 3.58 10.65
N HIS A 173 12.67 4.21 11.30
CA HIS A 173 14.08 3.83 11.22
C HIS A 173 14.63 3.52 12.62
N GLU A 174 15.20 2.33 12.80
CA GLU A 174 15.72 1.85 14.10
C GLU A 174 17.25 1.69 14.12
N SER A 175 17.83 1.18 13.03
CA SER A 175 19.24 0.80 13.02
C SER A 175 20.16 2.03 12.96
N GLY A 176 21.32 1.95 13.63
CA GLY A 176 22.27 3.07 13.69
C GLY A 176 22.75 3.56 12.33
N ILE A 177 22.91 2.66 11.35
CA ILE A 177 23.33 3.01 9.99
C ILE A 177 22.17 3.66 9.22
N HIS A 178 20.96 3.10 9.30
CA HIS A 178 19.80 3.64 8.58
C HIS A 178 19.46 5.04 9.08
N THR A 179 19.43 5.23 10.39
CA THR A 179 19.12 6.52 10.99
C THR A 179 20.16 7.58 10.69
N HIS A 180 21.45 7.24 10.71
CA HIS A 180 22.50 8.17 10.27
C HIS A 180 22.29 8.55 8.80
N GLY A 181 22.07 7.57 7.92
CA GLY A 181 21.81 7.81 6.50
C GLY A 181 20.61 8.72 6.28
N VAL A 182 19.46 8.44 6.93
CA VAL A 182 18.24 9.25 6.77
C VAL A 182 18.38 10.66 7.32
N LEU A 183 19.11 10.84 8.43
CA LEU A 183 19.38 12.17 9.00
C LEU A 183 20.29 13.01 8.10
N SER A 184 21.20 12.38 7.36
CA SER A 184 22.06 13.06 6.39
C SER A 184 21.38 13.29 5.05
N ASN A 185 20.72 12.27 4.50
CA ASN A 185 19.97 12.30 3.26
C ASN A 185 18.82 11.27 3.31
N PRO A 186 17.56 11.70 3.51
CA PRO A 186 16.43 10.79 3.61
C PRO A 186 16.29 9.80 2.44
N TRP A 187 16.66 10.22 1.22
CA TRP A 187 16.59 9.40 0.01
C TRP A 187 17.45 8.13 0.04
N THR A 188 18.39 8.01 0.98
CA THR A 188 19.18 6.78 1.15
C THR A 188 18.32 5.59 1.57
N TYR A 189 17.24 5.81 2.33
CA TYR A 189 16.39 4.73 2.83
C TYR A 189 14.89 5.00 2.68
N GLU A 190 14.50 6.18 2.19
CA GLU A 190 13.11 6.51 1.93
C GLU A 190 12.87 6.61 0.42
N PRO A 191 12.03 5.72 -0.16
CA PRO A 191 11.76 5.74 -1.59
C PRO A 191 10.96 6.99 -2.03
N TYR A 192 10.31 7.67 -1.08
CA TYR A 192 9.60 8.93 -1.24
C TYR A 192 9.38 9.57 0.14
N PRO A 193 9.19 10.91 0.21
CA PRO A 193 9.01 11.58 1.50
C PRO A 193 7.68 11.16 2.17
N PRO A 194 7.65 10.98 3.50
CA PRO A 194 6.45 10.57 4.23
C PRO A 194 5.29 11.56 4.10
N GLU A 195 5.59 12.86 3.97
CA GLU A 195 4.62 13.93 3.82
C GLU A 195 3.79 13.79 2.54
N LEU A 196 4.33 13.12 1.52
CA LEU A 196 3.62 12.84 0.27
C LEU A 196 2.31 12.10 0.49
N VAL A 197 2.27 11.24 1.51
CA VAL A 197 1.15 10.34 1.81
C VAL A 197 0.44 10.70 3.13
N GLY A 198 0.78 11.87 3.70
CA GLY A 198 0.26 12.33 4.99
C GLY A 198 0.83 11.60 6.20
N ASN A 199 1.98 10.95 6.05
CA ASN A 199 2.64 10.24 7.14
C ASN A 199 3.82 11.08 7.67
N THR A 200 4.48 10.58 8.71
CA THR A 200 5.65 11.22 9.30
C THR A 200 6.78 10.21 9.48
N ARG A 201 8.03 10.70 9.34
CA ARG A 201 9.21 9.92 9.68
C ARG A 201 9.26 9.66 11.17
N ARG A 202 9.62 8.44 11.56
CA ARG A 202 9.77 8.07 12.98
C ARG A 202 11.16 7.49 13.22
N LEU A 203 11.92 8.07 14.14
CA LEU A 203 13.13 7.43 14.65
C LEU A 203 12.74 6.61 15.88
N THR A 204 12.97 5.31 15.86
CA THR A 204 12.56 4.40 16.93
C THR A 204 13.75 3.92 17.74
N ILE A 205 13.54 3.71 19.04
CA ILE A 205 14.57 3.23 19.96
C ILE A 205 14.37 1.74 20.20
N GLY A 206 15.15 0.92 19.52
CA GLY A 206 15.16 -0.53 19.62
C GLY A 206 16.47 -1.10 20.14
N LYS A 207 16.60 -2.42 20.09
CA LYS A 207 17.78 -3.15 20.60
C LYS A 207 19.07 -2.73 19.91
N GLN A 208 18.98 -2.38 18.62
CA GLN A 208 20.13 -2.02 17.79
C GLN A 208 20.36 -0.51 17.68
N SER A 209 19.63 0.30 18.46
CA SER A 209 19.77 1.75 18.38
C SER A 209 21.13 2.21 18.90
N GLY A 210 21.86 2.92 18.04
CA GLY A 210 23.14 3.54 18.40
C GLY A 210 22.98 4.82 19.21
N LYS A 211 24.09 5.31 19.77
CA LYS A 211 24.17 6.57 20.55
C LYS A 211 23.54 7.76 19.81
N GLY A 212 23.74 7.85 18.48
CA GLY A 212 23.24 8.96 17.66
C GLY A 212 21.71 9.09 17.70
N ILE A 213 20.98 7.98 17.58
CA ILE A 213 19.51 7.97 17.64
C ILE A 213 19.03 8.38 19.02
N ILE A 214 19.63 7.81 20.06
CA ILE A 214 19.24 8.07 21.44
C ILE A 214 19.48 9.55 21.76
N LYS A 215 20.63 10.10 21.36
CA LYS A 215 20.93 11.52 21.48
C LYS A 215 19.90 12.38 20.76
N HIS A 216 19.61 12.07 19.49
CA HIS A 216 18.61 12.79 18.70
C HIS A 216 17.22 12.75 19.37
N LYS A 217 16.77 11.58 19.83
CA LYS A 217 15.47 11.44 20.50
C LYS A 217 15.41 12.17 21.84
N ILE A 218 16.49 12.21 22.62
CA ILE A 218 16.56 13.04 23.84
C ILE A 218 16.40 14.51 23.48
N THR A 219 17.13 14.99 22.46
CA THR A 219 17.03 16.39 22.02
C THR A 219 15.66 16.74 21.46
N GLU A 220 15.04 15.85 20.67
CA GLU A 220 13.68 16.03 20.14
C GLU A 220 12.64 16.18 21.27
N ILE A 221 12.73 15.35 22.31
CA ILE A 221 11.74 15.34 23.41
C ILE A 221 11.97 16.47 24.41
N THR A 222 13.24 16.76 24.74
CA THR A 222 13.61 17.66 25.85
C THR A 222 14.03 19.05 25.40
N GLY A 223 14.32 19.24 24.11
CA GLY A 223 14.94 20.44 23.57
C GLY A 223 16.41 20.64 23.95
N LYS A 224 17.02 19.69 24.69
CA LYS A 224 18.40 19.80 25.21
C LYS A 224 19.30 18.73 24.61
N THR A 225 20.55 19.10 24.36
CA THR A 225 21.59 18.11 24.00
C THR A 225 22.10 17.45 25.28
N PRO A 226 22.06 16.10 25.40
CA PRO A 226 22.59 15.43 26.58
C PRO A 226 24.10 15.53 26.68
N THR A 227 24.62 15.57 27.92
CA THR A 227 26.03 15.33 28.18
C THR A 227 26.40 13.88 27.84
N GLU A 228 27.67 13.60 27.56
CA GLU A 228 28.10 12.22 27.24
C GLU A 228 27.76 11.26 28.39
N GLN A 229 27.89 11.69 29.64
CA GLN A 229 27.55 10.89 30.82
C GLN A 229 26.05 10.55 30.88
N ALA A 230 25.19 11.55 30.65
CA ALA A 230 23.73 11.35 30.64
C ALA A 230 23.32 10.44 29.48
N LEU A 231 23.90 10.64 28.29
CA LEU A 231 23.66 9.80 27.12
C LEU A 231 24.06 8.34 27.38
N MET A 232 25.23 8.10 27.95
CA MET A 232 25.71 6.75 28.29
C MET A 232 24.79 6.06 29.29
N THR A 233 24.32 6.78 30.32
CA THR A 233 23.36 6.25 31.30
C THR A 233 22.07 5.79 30.64
N VAL A 234 21.53 6.57 29.70
CA VAL A 234 20.31 6.20 28.95
C VAL A 234 20.56 4.99 28.04
N VAL A 235 21.71 4.94 27.36
CA VAL A 235 22.11 3.81 26.49
C VAL A 235 22.17 2.50 27.29
N GLU A 236 22.80 2.51 28.46
CA GLU A 236 22.89 1.34 29.34
C GLU A 236 21.50 0.89 29.79
N LYS A 237 20.65 1.84 30.19
CA LYS A 237 19.30 1.49 30.63
C LYS A 237 18.43 0.91 29.51
N ILE A 238 18.59 1.40 28.28
CA ILE A 238 17.96 0.80 27.11
C ILE A 238 18.45 -0.63 26.89
N LYS A 239 19.77 -0.88 26.98
CA LYS A 239 20.32 -2.24 26.85
C LYS A 239 19.74 -3.19 27.89
N GLU A 240 19.59 -2.76 29.14
CA GLU A 240 18.95 -3.55 30.21
C GLU A 240 17.50 -3.90 29.87
N ILE A 241 16.72 -2.93 29.35
CA ILE A 241 15.32 -3.17 28.96
C ILE A 241 15.22 -4.28 27.90
N TYR A 242 16.14 -4.30 26.93
CA TYR A 242 16.18 -5.33 25.88
C TYR A 242 16.84 -6.64 26.33
N ALA A 243 17.67 -6.63 27.37
CA ALA A 243 18.24 -7.85 27.96
C ALA A 243 17.14 -8.77 28.53
N ASN A 244 16.03 -8.20 28.99
CA ASN A 244 14.88 -8.93 29.54
C ASN A 244 13.94 -9.52 28.46
N GLY A 245 14.43 -9.72 27.23
CA GLY A 245 13.69 -10.42 26.18
C GLY A 245 12.68 -9.56 25.39
N ARG A 246 12.63 -8.24 25.62
CA ARG A 246 11.80 -7.33 24.82
C ARG A 246 12.22 -7.39 23.34
N ARG A 247 11.23 -7.42 22.44
CA ARG A 247 11.46 -7.42 20.98
C ARG A 247 10.96 -6.16 20.27
N ALA A 248 9.87 -5.57 20.76
CA ALA A 248 9.30 -4.36 20.18
C ALA A 248 10.10 -3.11 20.59
N SER A 249 10.23 -2.15 19.67
CA SER A 249 10.84 -0.85 19.94
C SER A 249 10.13 -0.13 21.11
N LEU A 250 10.83 0.77 21.79
CA LEU A 250 10.25 1.61 22.83
C LEU A 250 9.26 2.60 22.20
N LYS A 251 8.04 2.64 22.73
CA LYS A 251 7.09 3.70 22.41
C LYS A 251 7.62 5.01 23.00
N GLU A 252 7.25 6.13 22.38
CA GLU A 252 7.70 7.45 22.82
C GLU A 252 7.36 7.72 24.29
N GLU A 253 6.16 7.35 24.74
CA GLU A 253 5.74 7.51 26.14
C GLU A 253 6.55 6.67 27.12
N GLU A 254 7.03 5.49 26.71
CA GLU A 254 7.92 4.67 27.54
C GLU A 254 9.29 5.32 27.63
N PHE A 255 9.78 5.89 26.53
CA PHE A 255 11.05 6.60 26.52
C PHE A 255 11.00 7.90 27.35
N LYS A 256 9.91 8.69 27.26
CA LYS A 256 9.69 9.85 28.13
C LYS A 256 9.71 9.46 29.61
N LYS A 257 9.01 8.39 30.00
CA LYS A 257 9.01 7.87 31.37
C LYS A 257 10.42 7.45 31.82
N LEU A 258 11.19 6.82 30.93
CA LEU A 258 12.58 6.47 31.21
C LEU A 258 13.41 7.72 31.51
N LEU A 259 13.32 8.76 30.68
CA LEU A 259 14.05 10.02 30.89
C LEU A 259 13.67 10.71 32.22
N LEU A 260 12.37 10.74 32.54
CA LEU A 260 11.88 11.29 33.81
C LEU A 260 12.39 10.50 35.02
N THR A 261 12.46 9.17 34.93
CA THR A 261 12.95 8.31 36.01
C THR A 261 14.43 8.56 36.28
N LEU A 262 15.22 8.82 35.24
CA LEU A 262 16.65 9.08 35.36
C LEU A 262 16.97 10.51 35.86
N LYS A 263 15.99 11.43 35.84
CA LYS A 263 16.13 12.84 36.26
C LYS A 263 17.30 13.57 35.57
N LEU A 264 17.57 13.23 34.30
CA LEU A 264 18.74 13.72 33.57
C LEU A 264 18.50 15.03 32.78
N PHE A 265 17.24 15.46 32.61
CA PHE A 265 16.86 16.53 31.66
C PHE A 265 15.76 17.47 32.17
#